data_AF-A0AAD9L575-F1
#
_entry.id   AF-A0AAD9L575-F1
#
_cell.length_a   1.000
_cell.length_b   1.000
_cell.length_c   1.000
_cell.angle_alpha   90.00
_cell.angle_beta   90.00
_cell.angle_gamma   90.00
#
_symmetry.space_group_name_H-M   'P 1'
#
loop_
_entity.id
_entity.type
_entity.pdbx_description
1 polymer ?
#
loop_
_entity_poly.entity_id
_entity_poly.type
_entity_poly.pdbx_seq_one_letter_code
_entity_poly.pdbx_strand_id
1 'polypeptide(L)'
;MLTIGLIFGILVPVLVIVYATARILSAIVRIHYEISTQVHSIGGSGSVVGANSSLTLQSIRSGKNLLLMCGGLLLLTIPGTIYAIAVTLGTENQLPSWFKFGAVWILMCNSSVNSLLYLALFRSVRKKTSEMFAAYYYKLCCFL
;
A
#
# COMPACT_ATOMS: atom_id res chain seq x y z
N MET A 1 -12.66 4.62 -27.85
CA MET A 1 -11.47 3.90 -27.33
C MET A 1 -11.07 4.35 -25.91
N LEU A 2 -11.15 5.64 -25.55
CA LEU A 2 -10.78 6.12 -24.20
C LEU A 2 -11.63 5.56 -23.04
N THR A 3 -12.92 5.26 -23.28
CA THR A 3 -13.83 4.68 -22.28
C THR A 3 -13.43 3.27 -21.85
N ILE A 4 -12.98 2.43 -22.80
CA ILE A 4 -12.45 1.09 -22.52
C ILE A 4 -11.15 1.19 -21.70
N GLY A 5 -10.29 2.16 -22.02
CA GLY A 5 -9.05 2.42 -21.27
C GLY A 5 -9.30 2.82 -19.81
N LEU A 6 -10.31 3.66 -19.53
CA LEU A 6 -10.71 4.03 -18.17
C LEU A 6 -11.29 2.83 -17.39
N ILE A 7 -12.15 2.03 -18.02
CA ILE A 7 -12.78 0.88 -17.39
C ILE A 7 -11.74 -0.19 -17.03
N PHE A 8 -10.92 -0.62 -17.99
CA PHE A 8 -9.96 -1.70 -17.76
C PHE A 8 -8.68 -1.21 -17.08
N GLY A 9 -8.24 0.03 -17.31
CA GLY A 9 -7.02 0.58 -16.75
C GLY A 9 -7.15 1.14 -15.33
N ILE A 10 -8.36 1.56 -14.93
CA ILE A 10 -8.58 2.18 -13.61
C ILE A 10 -9.69 1.45 -12.85
N LEU A 11 -10.89 1.32 -13.41
CA LEU A 11 -12.04 0.80 -12.66
C LEU A 11 -11.86 -0.67 -12.22
N VAL A 12 -11.41 -1.55 -13.12
CA VAL A 12 -11.20 -2.97 -12.79
C VAL A 12 -10.12 -3.16 -11.70
N PRO A 13 -8.92 -2.57 -11.81
CA PRO A 13 -7.93 -2.62 -10.73
C PRO A 13 -8.46 -2.08 -9.40
N VAL A 14 -9.20 -0.97 -9.41
CA VAL A 14 -9.81 -0.39 -8.20
C VAL A 14 -10.77 -1.37 -7.55
N LEU A 15 -11.67 -2.00 -8.33
CA LEU A 15 -12.62 -2.98 -7.81
C LEU A 15 -11.92 -4.21 -7.22
N VAL A 16 -10.87 -4.71 -7.86
CA VAL A 16 -10.07 -5.83 -7.35
C VAL A 16 -9.40 -5.45 -6.02
N ILE A 17 -8.83 -4.25 -5.94
CA ILE A 17 -8.22 -3.73 -4.71
C ILE A 17 -9.27 -3.61 -3.60
N VAL A 18 -10.42 -2.99 -3.87
CA VAL A 18 -11.50 -2.81 -2.88
C VAL A 18 -12.02 -4.17 -2.39
N TYR A 19 -12.22 -5.13 -3.29
CA TYR A 19 -12.66 -6.47 -2.91
C TYR A 19 -11.62 -7.21 -2.07
N ALA A 20 -10.35 -7.20 -2.48
CA ALA A 20 -9.26 -7.84 -1.75
C ALA A 20 -9.08 -7.23 -0.36
N THR A 21 -9.13 -5.91 -0.27
CA THR A 21 -9.00 -5.18 1.00
C THR A 21 -10.15 -5.43 1.95
N ALA A 22 -11.40 -5.48 1.46
CA ALA A 22 -12.57 -5.85 2.25
C ALA A 22 -12.44 -7.29 2.79
N ARG A 23 -11.98 -8.24 1.97
CA ARG A 23 -11.71 -9.62 2.41
C ARG A 23 -10.64 -9.68 3.48
N ILE A 24 -9.51 -8.99 3.30
CA ILE A 24 -8.44 -8.92 4.30
C ILE A 24 -8.96 -8.34 5.61
N LEU A 25 -9.74 -7.25 5.56
CA LEU A 25 -10.31 -6.64 6.76
C LEU A 25 -11.23 -7.62 7.50
N SER A 26 -12.11 -8.32 6.78
CA SER A 26 -12.98 -9.35 7.38
C SER A 26 -12.18 -10.48 8.05
N ALA A 27 -11.08 -10.91 7.43
CA ALA A 27 -10.18 -11.92 7.99
C ALA A 27 -9.47 -11.41 9.25
N ILE A 28 -8.97 -10.17 9.26
CA ILE A 28 -8.33 -9.56 10.44
C ILE A 28 -9.33 -9.48 11.60
N VAL A 29 -10.56 -9.04 11.35
CA VAL A 29 -11.62 -8.95 12.38
C VAL A 29 -11.94 -10.32 12.95
N ARG A 30 -12.11 -11.34 12.09
CA ARG A 30 -12.39 -12.71 12.51
C ARG A 30 -11.25 -13.30 13.35
N ILE A 31 -10.02 -13.14 12.89
CA ILE A 31 -8.83 -13.61 13.62
C ILE A 31 -8.70 -12.91 14.96
N HIS A 32 -8.96 -11.60 15.03
CA HIS A 32 -8.91 -10.86 16.28
C HIS A 32 -9.95 -11.39 17.28
N TYR A 33 -11.17 -11.68 16.81
CA TYR A 33 -12.21 -12.28 17.62
C TYR A 33 -11.83 -13.69 18.11
N GLU A 34 -11.33 -14.55 17.23
CA GLU A 34 -10.89 -15.91 17.57
C GLU A 34 -9.71 -15.92 18.56
N ILE A 35 -8.75 -15.01 18.43
CA ILE A 35 -7.66 -14.86 19.41
C ILE A 35 -8.21 -14.36 20.74
N SER A 36 -9.11 -13.38 20.75
CA SER A 36 -9.69 -12.84 21.98
C SER A 36 -10.50 -13.89 22.74
N THR A 37 -11.24 -14.76 22.04
CA THR A 37 -12.00 -15.84 22.67
C THR A 37 -11.09 -16.96 23.17
N GLN A 38 -10.03 -17.32 22.44
CA GLN A 38 -9.04 -18.31 22.90
C GLN A 38 -8.26 -17.84 24.13
N VAL A 39 -7.91 -16.55 24.20
CA VAL A 39 -7.23 -15.96 25.37
C VAL A 39 -8.15 -15.95 26.59
N HIS A 40 -9.47 -15.80 26.39
CA HIS A 40 -10.44 -15.87 27.49
C HIS A 40 -10.82 -17.30 27.90
N SER A 41 -10.82 -18.28 26.98
CA SER A 41 -11.18 -19.67 27.29
C SER A 41 -10.03 -20.51 27.84
N ILE A 42 -8.79 -20.17 27.47
CA ILE A 42 -7.57 -20.84 27.95
C ILE A 42 -6.94 -19.94 28.99
N GLY A 43 -7.26 -20.15 30.27
CA GLY A 43 -6.59 -19.48 31.37
C GLY A 43 -5.07 -19.74 31.35
N GLY A 44 -4.31 -18.85 30.72
CA GLY A 44 -2.89 -18.63 31.01
C GLY A 44 -1.84 -19.67 30.58
N SER A 45 -2.11 -20.65 29.71
CA SER A 45 -1.04 -21.56 29.20
C SER A 45 -0.38 -21.03 27.91
N GLY A 46 0.47 -20.02 28.07
CA GLY A 46 1.03 -19.17 27.01
C GLY A 46 2.02 -19.77 25.99
N SER A 47 2.13 -21.10 25.82
CA SER A 47 3.18 -21.70 24.96
C SER A 47 2.71 -22.02 23.52
N VAL A 48 1.48 -22.51 23.33
CA VAL A 48 0.96 -22.90 22.00
C VAL A 48 0.35 -21.70 21.24
N VAL A 49 -0.16 -20.70 21.98
CA VAL A 49 -0.67 -19.45 21.39
C VAL A 49 0.46 -18.63 20.77
N GLY A 50 1.69 -18.69 21.29
CA GLY A 50 2.79 -17.80 20.90
C GLY A 50 3.30 -17.97 19.45
N ALA A 51 3.44 -19.19 18.96
CA ALA A 51 3.99 -19.45 17.62
C ALA A 51 2.98 -19.11 16.50
N ASN A 52 1.74 -19.59 16.61
CA ASN A 52 0.67 -19.28 15.67
C ASN A 52 0.27 -17.79 15.74
N SER A 53 0.33 -17.17 16.93
CA SER A 53 0.13 -15.73 17.09
C SER A 53 1.20 -14.93 16.34
N SER A 54 2.47 -15.32 16.40
CA SER A 54 3.56 -14.57 15.76
C SER A 54 3.44 -14.51 14.22
N LEU A 55 3.15 -15.65 13.57
CA LEU A 55 2.93 -15.72 12.12
C LEU A 55 1.66 -14.97 11.72
N THR A 56 0.60 -15.12 12.50
CA THR A 56 -0.67 -14.42 12.26
C THR A 56 -0.52 -12.91 12.41
N LEU A 57 0.23 -12.43 13.41
CA LEU A 57 0.54 -11.01 13.61
C LEU A 57 1.41 -10.44 12.48
N GLN A 58 2.37 -11.22 11.96
CA GLN A 58 3.15 -10.82 10.79
C GLN A 58 2.27 -10.68 9.54
N SER A 59 1.37 -11.64 9.30
CA SER A 59 0.39 -11.59 8.20
C SER A 59 -0.57 -10.41 8.33
N ILE A 60 -1.10 -10.13 9.53
CA ILE A 60 -1.95 -8.96 9.79
C ILE A 60 -1.17 -7.66 9.51
N ARG A 61 0.08 -7.55 9.97
CA ARG A 61 0.91 -6.38 9.72
C ARG A 61 1.18 -6.20 8.22
N SER A 62 1.48 -7.28 7.51
CA SER A 62 1.64 -7.25 6.05
C SER A 62 0.35 -6.82 5.35
N GLY A 63 -0.81 -7.31 5.79
CA GLY A 63 -2.12 -6.90 5.29
C GLY A 63 -2.41 -5.41 5.51
N LYS A 64 -2.08 -4.88 6.71
CA LYS A 64 -2.17 -3.43 7.00
C LYS A 64 -1.24 -2.60 6.13
N ASN A 65 -0.01 -3.06 5.92
CA ASN A 65 0.93 -2.39 5.02
C ASN A 65 0.40 -2.35 3.59
N LEU A 66 -0.13 -3.48 3.09
CA LEU A 66 -0.74 -3.54 1.76
C LEU A 66 -1.92 -2.59 1.64
N LEU A 67 -2.79 -2.51 2.67
CA LEU A 67 -3.89 -1.54 2.72
C LEU A 67 -3.41 -0.09 2.60
N LEU A 68 -2.35 0.27 3.33
CA LEU A 68 -1.76 1.62 3.28
C LEU A 68 -1.17 1.93 1.89
N MET A 69 -0.51 0.95 1.27
CA MET A 69 0.04 1.13 -0.09
C MET A 69 -1.06 1.28 -1.13
N CYS A 70 -2.08 0.42 -1.09
CA CYS A 70 -3.23 0.52 -1.98
C CYS A 70 -3.99 1.85 -1.79
N GLY A 71 -4.22 2.26 -0.54
CA GLY A 71 -4.88 3.53 -0.24
C GLY A 71 -4.08 4.74 -0.73
N GLY A 72 -2.76 4.73 -0.51
CA GLY A 72 -1.85 5.77 -1.02
C GLY A 72 -1.87 5.84 -2.55
N LEU A 73 -1.78 4.69 -3.23
CA LEU A 73 -1.84 4.62 -4.69
C LEU A 73 -3.16 5.19 -5.22
N LEU A 74 -4.29 4.81 -4.63
CA LEU A 74 -5.61 5.31 -5.03
C LEU A 74 -5.69 6.83 -4.86
N LEU A 75 -5.30 7.37 -3.70
CA LEU A 75 -5.32 8.81 -3.44
C LEU A 75 -4.49 9.60 -4.44
N LEU A 76 -3.30 9.09 -4.81
CA LEU A 76 -2.42 9.74 -5.78
C LEU A 76 -2.95 9.66 -7.22
N THR A 77 -3.79 8.67 -7.54
CA THR A 77 -4.42 8.58 -8.87
C THR A 77 -5.65 9.48 -9.03
N ILE A 78 -6.27 9.95 -7.95
CA ILE A 78 -7.51 10.75 -8.02
C ILE A 78 -7.33 12.04 -8.83
N PRO A 79 -6.33 12.91 -8.57
CA PRO A 79 -6.17 14.15 -9.33
C PRO A 79 -5.98 13.91 -10.83
N GLY A 80 -5.15 12.93 -11.18
CA GLY A 80 -4.92 12.54 -12.58
C GLY A 80 -6.17 11.98 -13.26
N THR A 81 -7.00 11.23 -12.51
CA THR A 81 -8.27 10.69 -13.02
C THR A 81 -9.29 11.80 -13.26
N ILE A 82 -9.40 12.76 -12.34
CA ILE A 82 -10.27 13.95 -12.51
C ILE A 82 -9.84 14.74 -13.75
N TYR A 83 -8.54 14.96 -13.92
CA TYR A 83 -8.01 15.64 -15.10
C TYR A 83 -8.32 14.85 -16.40
N ALA A 84 -8.09 13.54 -16.42
CA ALA A 84 -8.41 12.70 -17.57
C ALA A 84 -9.91 12.72 -17.93
N ILE A 85 -10.79 12.73 -16.93
CA ILE A 85 -12.23 12.87 -17.14
C ILE A 85 -12.57 14.24 -17.74
N ALA A 86 -11.99 15.33 -17.21
CA ALA A 86 -12.21 16.67 -17.74
C ALA A 86 -11.73 16.81 -19.19
N VAL A 87 -10.61 16.18 -19.54
CA VAL A 87 -10.12 16.10 -20.94
C VAL A 87 -11.14 15.35 -21.80
N THR A 88 -11.63 14.18 -21.36
CA THR A 88 -12.62 13.40 -22.13
C THR A 88 -13.94 14.11 -22.34
N LEU A 89 -14.37 14.93 -21.37
CA LEU A 89 -15.62 15.68 -21.44
C LEU A 89 -15.45 17.04 -22.13
N GLY A 90 -14.24 17.42 -22.52
CA GLY A 90 -13.94 18.74 -23.09
C GLY A 90 -14.07 19.89 -22.09
N THR A 91 -14.13 19.61 -20.79
CA THR A 91 -14.28 20.59 -19.71
C THR A 91 -12.95 20.97 -19.06
N GLU A 92 -11.82 20.50 -19.59
CA GLU A 92 -10.48 20.79 -19.07
C GLU A 92 -10.19 22.29 -18.92
N ASN A 93 -10.79 23.15 -19.77
CA ASN A 93 -10.60 24.61 -19.70
C ASN A 93 -11.24 25.24 -18.46
N GLN A 94 -12.15 24.54 -17.78
CA GLN A 94 -12.73 24.95 -16.51
C GLN A 94 -11.79 24.68 -15.32
N LEU A 95 -10.77 23.82 -15.50
CA LEU A 95 -9.80 23.53 -14.46
C LEU A 95 -8.68 24.58 -14.41
N PRO A 96 -8.29 25.05 -13.22
CA PRO A 96 -7.14 25.93 -13.07
C PRO A 96 -5.85 25.32 -13.62
N SER A 97 -4.97 26.15 -14.19
CA SER A 97 -3.68 25.71 -14.75
C SER A 97 -2.79 25.00 -13.73
N TRP A 98 -2.76 25.49 -12.48
CA TRP A 98 -2.04 24.86 -11.38
C TRP A 98 -2.56 23.44 -11.07
N PHE A 99 -3.86 23.21 -11.23
CA PHE A 99 -4.46 21.90 -10.98
C PHE A 99 -4.04 20.90 -12.06
N LYS A 100 -4.07 21.32 -13.34
CA LYS A 100 -3.62 20.49 -14.47
C LYS A 100 -2.15 20.05 -14.28
N PHE A 101 -1.29 21.01 -13.95
CA PHE A 101 0.11 20.75 -13.67
C PHE A 101 0.28 19.79 -12.49
N GLY A 102 -0.39 20.07 -11.36
CA GLY A 102 -0.33 19.24 -10.16
C GLY A 102 -0.84 17.82 -10.39
N ALA A 103 -1.93 17.65 -11.13
CA ALA A 103 -2.51 16.34 -11.42
C ALA A 103 -1.55 15.44 -12.21
N VAL A 104 -0.88 15.98 -13.23
CA VAL A 104 0.12 15.24 -14.02
C VAL A 104 1.36 14.92 -13.19
N TRP A 105 1.85 15.90 -12.41
CA TRP A 105 3.01 15.71 -11.54
C TRP A 105 2.80 14.64 -10.47
N ILE A 106 1.66 14.68 -9.77
CA ILE A 106 1.30 13.69 -8.76
C ILE A 106 1.23 12.29 -9.39
N LEU A 107 0.67 12.18 -10.59
CA LEU A 107 0.59 10.90 -11.30
C LEU A 107 2.00 10.33 -11.63
N MET A 108 2.94 11.17 -12.06
CA MET A 108 4.32 10.76 -12.32
C MET A 108 5.05 10.34 -11.03
N CYS A 109 4.87 11.09 -9.96
CA CYS A 109 5.45 10.80 -8.64
C CYS A 109 4.87 9.53 -8.00
N ASN A 110 3.70 9.04 -8.43
CA ASN A 110 3.09 7.84 -7.87
C ASN A 110 4.02 6.61 -7.91
N SER A 111 4.83 6.50 -8.97
CA SER A 111 5.80 5.41 -9.13
C SER A 111 6.88 5.38 -8.04
N SER A 112 7.36 6.54 -7.57
CA SER A 112 8.40 6.65 -6.55
C SER A 112 7.86 6.47 -5.14
N VAL A 113 6.60 6.85 -4.89
CA VAL A 113 5.95 6.70 -3.57
C VAL A 113 5.85 5.23 -3.15
N ASN A 114 5.61 4.30 -4.07
CA ASN A 114 5.59 2.87 -3.73
C ASN A 114 6.92 2.38 -3.15
N SER A 115 8.05 2.78 -3.73
CA SER A 115 9.38 2.40 -3.22
C SER A 115 9.65 2.97 -1.83
N LEU A 116 9.25 4.22 -1.59
CA LEU A 116 9.34 4.87 -0.28
C LEU A 116 8.44 4.20 0.76
N LEU A 117 7.22 3.83 0.39
CA LEU A 117 6.31 3.11 1.26
C LEU A 117 6.83 1.70 1.59
N TYR A 118 7.47 1.01 0.65
CA TYR A 118 8.11 -0.28 0.93
C TYR A 118 9.22 -0.15 1.98
N LEU A 119 10.08 0.86 1.82
CA LEU A 119 11.11 1.18 2.80
C LEU A 119 10.50 1.60 4.15
N ALA A 120 9.42 2.38 4.17
CA ALA A 120 8.82 2.84 5.41
C ALA A 120 8.06 1.72 6.15
N LEU A 121 7.38 0.82 5.45
CA LEU A 121 6.41 -0.11 6.04
C LEU A 121 6.98 -1.52 6.28
N PHE A 122 7.92 -2.00 5.46
CA PHE A 122 8.40 -3.37 5.55
C PHE A 122 9.74 -3.46 6.30
N ARG A 123 9.69 -4.01 7.52
CA ARG A 123 10.87 -4.19 8.37
C ARG A 123 11.97 -5.04 7.70
N SER A 124 11.58 -6.06 6.94
CA SER A 124 12.51 -6.91 6.18
C SER A 124 13.29 -6.10 5.13
N VAL A 125 12.58 -5.25 4.38
CA VAL A 125 13.18 -4.35 3.38
C VAL A 125 14.10 -3.34 4.04
N ARG A 126 13.69 -2.71 5.15
CA ARG A 126 14.57 -1.79 5.91
C ARG A 126 15.86 -2.44 6.34
N LYS A 127 15.77 -3.62 6.95
CA LYS A 127 16.93 -4.36 7.44
C LYS A 127 17.90 -4.70 6.29
N LYS A 128 17.36 -5.19 5.17
CA LYS A 128 18.18 -5.53 4.00
C LYS A 128 18.83 -4.30 3.39
N THR A 129 18.08 -3.19 3.31
CA THR A 129 18.58 -1.93 2.76
C THR A 129 19.69 -1.36 3.65
N SER A 130 19.55 -1.40 4.98
CA SER A 130 20.61 -0.97 5.90
C SER A 130 21.86 -1.83 5.81
N GLU A 131 21.72 -3.15 5.64
CA GLU A 131 22.87 -4.05 5.44
C GLU A 131 23.62 -3.71 4.14
N MET A 132 22.90 -3.46 3.04
CA MET A 132 23.52 -3.09 1.77
C MET A 132 24.21 -1.73 1.83
N PHE A 133 23.58 -0.71 2.42
CA PHE A 133 24.20 0.61 2.57
C PHE A 133 25.43 0.57 3.48
N ALA A 134 25.39 -0.19 4.57
CA ALA A 134 26.57 -0.38 5.44
C ALA A 134 27.73 -1.05 4.68
N ALA A 135 27.44 -2.09 3.89
CA ALA A 135 28.46 -2.76 3.07
C ALA A 135 29.04 -1.83 1.97
N TYR A 136 28.21 -0.98 1.38
CA TYR A 136 28.63 -0.01 0.38
C TYR A 136 29.51 1.09 0.99
N TYR A 137 29.12 1.60 2.17
CA TYR A 137 29.88 2.61 2.89
C TYR A 137 31.25 2.06 3.32
N TYR A 138 31.30 0.82 3.79
CA TYR A 138 32.55 0.14 4.13
C TYR A 138 33.47 -0.01 2.91
N LYS A 139 32.93 -0.41 1.76
CA LYS A 139 33.72 -0.47 0.51
C LYS A 139 34.23 0.90 0.06
N LEU A 140 33.45 1.95 0.23
CA LEU A 140 33.85 3.31 -0.11
C LEU A 140 34.98 3.81 0.81
N CYS A 141 34.90 3.53 2.11
CA CYS A 141 35.95 3.85 3.08
C CYS A 141 37.23 3.02 2.93
N CYS A 142 37.16 1.80 2.37
CA CYS A 142 38.36 0.99 2.08
C CYS A 142 39.03 1.36 0.74
N PHE A 143 38.40 2.19 -0.08
CA PHE A 143 38.95 2.66 -1.37
C PHE A 143 39.45 4.11 -1.33
N LEU A 144 39.22 4.81 -0.22
CA LEU A 144 39.77 6.14 0.11
C LEU A 144 40.94 5.98 1.09
#